data_AF-A0A0N1IBS5-F1
#
_entry.id   AF-A0A0N1IBS5-F1
#
_cell.length_a   1.000
_cell.length_b   1.000
_cell.length_c   1.000
_cell.angle_alpha   90.00
_cell.angle_beta   90.00
_cell.angle_gamma   90.00
#
_symmetry.space_group_name_H-M   'P 1'
#
loop_
_entity.id
_entity.type
_entity.pdbx_description
1 polymer ?
#
loop_
_entity_poly.entity_id
_entity_poly.type
_entity_poly.pdbx_seq_one_letter_code
_entity_poly.pdbx_strand_id
1 'polypeptide(L)'
;MAAGAPISVKVDVPTQVKGQGTLEMSHYLYPITMRLPGFMSDARFNRRYSDFETLRAQLTAAYWFCIVPPIPEKESVQDKLGKLPLMVTAGGKDTPRAEADLLEYRRISLRRFLQRLAYHPILGKSELLQKFTNDNEWRQCTRDPVKVPPFLATSLEERAKSWVLSNAGSSTVGNAAAQGNTPGGSAVGGGTLSISPSGAAYQFALTQETVDAATWKATADYIAALEANFKSLRNWLETLVYRHRRNAAAVNNFACSFGLLAEGEEDAELRGAIEGVRDCGRKVADVYSKHADNESTRLVSTLSFYVGMCAAVRETMSHMFSAQQYLRNLVKRSQDLQANMARGQQSNVAQIQSDIQFVNEQRARLEEDLRSAEKTFREEFLLFHENKQYDAKDMLKKFGVLELSFSESMKQEWEALLPMVDTLKV
;
A
#
# COMPACT_ATOMS: atom_id res chain seq x y z
N MET A 1 21.64 -3.37 -28.98
CA MET A 1 21.00 -2.95 -27.72
C MET A 1 21.51 -3.87 -26.62
N ALA A 2 22.43 -3.39 -25.79
CA ALA A 2 23.10 -4.22 -24.78
C ALA A 2 22.07 -4.67 -23.73
N ALA A 3 21.94 -5.99 -23.56
CA ALA A 3 21.14 -6.60 -22.51
C ALA A 3 21.70 -6.20 -21.14
N GLY A 4 21.11 -5.18 -20.52
CA GLY A 4 21.40 -4.80 -19.15
C GLY A 4 21.03 -5.95 -18.21
N ALA A 5 21.89 -6.24 -17.23
CA ALA A 5 21.65 -7.29 -16.25
C ALA A 5 20.27 -7.13 -15.57
N PRO A 6 19.57 -8.23 -15.24
CA PRO A 6 18.20 -8.17 -14.72
C PRO A 6 18.14 -7.47 -13.36
N ILE A 7 17.15 -6.59 -13.19
CA ILE A 7 16.82 -5.92 -11.93
C ILE A 7 16.48 -6.99 -10.89
N SER A 8 17.16 -6.95 -9.73
CA SER A 8 16.94 -7.91 -8.64
C SER A 8 16.70 -7.19 -7.33
N VAL A 9 15.68 -7.61 -6.60
CA VAL A 9 15.34 -7.04 -5.29
C VAL A 9 14.98 -8.18 -4.35
N LYS A 10 15.70 -8.26 -3.23
CA LYS A 10 15.46 -9.19 -2.14
C LYS A 10 15.39 -8.41 -0.83
N VAL A 11 14.42 -8.77 0.00
CA VAL A 11 14.28 -8.30 1.38
C VAL A 11 14.26 -9.54 2.26
N ASP A 12 15.28 -9.68 3.09
CA ASP A 12 15.49 -10.84 3.96
C ASP A 12 14.73 -10.70 5.28
N VAL A 13 14.79 -11.74 6.10
CA VAL A 13 14.10 -11.81 7.39
C VAL A 13 14.55 -10.64 8.28
N PRO A 14 13.62 -9.88 8.88
CA PRO A 14 13.99 -8.74 9.68
C PRO A 14 14.75 -9.16 10.94
N THR A 15 15.80 -8.42 11.29
CA THR A 15 16.59 -8.63 12.50
C THR A 15 16.15 -7.62 13.56
N GLN A 16 15.82 -8.10 14.76
CA GLN A 16 15.49 -7.23 15.89
C GLN A 16 16.79 -6.69 16.51
N VAL A 17 16.93 -5.38 16.54
CA VAL A 17 18.00 -4.70 17.28
C VAL A 17 17.41 -4.24 18.61
N LYS A 18 17.87 -4.85 19.70
CA LYS A 18 17.53 -4.42 21.06
C LYS A 18 18.29 -3.12 21.35
N GLY A 19 17.58 -2.08 21.75
CA GLY A 19 18.21 -0.82 22.14
C GLY A 19 19.16 -1.04 23.31
N GLN A 20 20.33 -0.40 23.28
CA GLN A 20 21.40 -0.63 24.25
C GLN A 20 21.28 0.24 25.50
N GLY A 21 20.08 0.80 25.79
CA GLY A 21 19.84 1.63 26.97
C GLY A 21 18.38 1.74 27.38
N THR A 22 18.13 2.31 28.57
CA THR A 22 16.82 2.42 29.24
C THR A 22 15.75 3.21 28.45
N LEU A 23 16.15 3.94 27.40
CA LEU A 23 15.30 4.77 26.55
C LEU A 23 15.24 4.31 25.08
N GLU A 24 16.09 3.36 24.67
CA GLU A 24 16.10 2.89 23.28
C GLU A 24 15.14 1.71 23.09
N MET A 25 14.03 1.97 22.41
CA MET A 25 13.07 0.93 22.05
C MET A 25 13.66 -0.03 21.00
N SER A 26 13.36 -1.32 21.14
CA SER A 26 13.71 -2.34 20.15
C SER A 26 13.08 -2.02 18.80
N HIS A 27 13.84 -2.13 17.71
CA HIS A 27 13.34 -1.91 16.35
C HIS A 27 13.80 -3.02 15.41
N TYR A 28 13.05 -3.21 14.32
CA TYR A 28 13.37 -4.18 13.29
C TYR A 28 14.12 -3.51 12.13
N LEU A 29 15.23 -4.13 11.72
CA LEU A 29 15.96 -3.80 10.50
C LEU A 29 15.66 -4.84 9.43
N TYR A 30 15.39 -4.39 8.21
CA TYR A 30 15.18 -5.23 7.04
C TYR A 30 16.46 -5.20 6.20
N PRO A 31 17.18 -6.34 6.08
CA PRO A 31 18.30 -6.45 5.16
C PRO A 31 17.79 -6.50 3.73
N ILE A 32 18.38 -5.66 2.87
CA ILE A 32 17.96 -5.47 1.49
C ILE A 32 19.15 -5.73 0.59
N THR A 33 18.96 -6.57 -0.42
CA THR A 33 19.88 -6.72 -1.55
C THR A 33 19.18 -6.25 -2.82
N MET A 34 19.74 -5.23 -3.46
CA MET A 34 19.12 -4.57 -4.60
C MET A 34 20.11 -4.33 -5.74
N ARG A 35 19.69 -4.62 -6.97
CA ARG A 35 20.36 -4.25 -8.21
C ARG A 35 19.46 -3.32 -9.01
N LEU A 36 19.83 -2.05 -9.04
CA LEU A 36 19.11 -1.01 -9.77
C LEU A 36 19.52 -0.96 -11.25
N PRO A 37 18.66 -0.45 -12.14
CA PRO A 37 19.02 -0.20 -13.54
C PRO A 37 20.24 0.74 -13.61
N GLY A 38 21.34 0.28 -14.22
CA GLY A 38 22.57 1.07 -14.38
C GLY A 38 23.64 0.85 -13.30
N PHE A 39 23.37 0.04 -12.26
CA PHE A 39 24.39 -0.32 -11.27
C PHE A 39 25.22 -1.52 -11.75
N MET A 40 26.54 -1.46 -11.56
CA MET A 40 27.48 -2.53 -11.92
C MET A 40 27.50 -3.69 -10.90
N SER A 41 27.01 -3.46 -9.68
CA SER A 41 27.04 -4.43 -8.56
C SER A 41 25.78 -4.37 -7.69
N ASP A 42 25.53 -5.44 -6.92
CA ASP A 42 24.46 -5.50 -5.94
C ASP A 42 24.75 -4.59 -4.74
N ALA A 43 23.84 -3.68 -4.42
CA ALA A 43 23.87 -2.92 -3.19
C ALA A 43 23.26 -3.75 -2.06
N ARG A 44 23.95 -3.81 -0.91
CA ARG A 44 23.47 -4.46 0.31
C ARG A 44 23.43 -3.46 1.44
N PHE A 45 22.25 -3.25 2.03
CA PHE A 45 22.03 -2.25 3.06
C PHE A 45 20.86 -2.64 3.97
N ASN A 46 20.76 -2.00 5.14
CA ASN A 46 19.73 -2.29 6.14
C ASN A 46 18.84 -1.07 6.36
N ARG A 47 17.51 -1.21 6.33
CA ARG A 47 16.58 -0.09 6.57
C ARG A 47 15.53 -0.46 7.60
N ARG A 48 15.09 0.52 8.39
CA ARG A 48 13.94 0.40 9.29
C ARG A 48 12.66 0.61 8.50
N TYR A 49 11.55 0.12 9.03
CA TYR A 49 10.22 0.39 8.44
C TYR A 49 9.95 1.90 8.29
N SER A 50 10.35 2.72 9.27
CA SER A 50 10.22 4.19 9.20
C SER A 50 10.98 4.82 8.03
N ASP A 51 12.11 4.25 7.62
CA ASP A 51 12.85 4.74 6.45
C ASP A 51 12.05 4.56 5.17
N PHE A 52 11.27 3.48 5.06
CA PHE A 52 10.37 3.27 3.93
C PHE A 52 9.19 4.24 3.93
N GLU A 53 8.67 4.61 5.11
CA GLU A 53 7.65 5.65 5.24
C GLU A 53 8.18 7.00 4.72
N THR A 54 9.38 7.38 5.15
CA THR A 54 10.04 8.61 4.70
C THR A 54 10.33 8.56 3.20
N LEU A 55 10.84 7.44 2.67
CA LEU A 55 11.09 7.29 1.23
C LEU A 55 9.81 7.45 0.42
N ARG A 56 8.72 6.77 0.81
CA ARG A 56 7.42 6.92 0.14
C ARG A 56 6.96 8.37 0.18
N ALA A 57 6.98 9.01 1.34
CA ALA A 57 6.54 10.40 1.50
C ALA A 57 7.37 11.37 0.63
N GLN A 58 8.70 11.20 0.58
CA GLN A 58 9.56 12.04 -0.24
C GLN A 58 9.35 11.79 -1.74
N LEU A 59 9.14 10.54 -2.17
CA LEU A 59 8.80 10.22 -3.55
C LEU A 59 7.45 10.83 -3.94
N THR A 60 6.46 10.74 -3.06
CA THR A 60 5.12 11.33 -3.27
C THR A 60 5.19 12.86 -3.38
N ALA A 61 6.06 13.51 -2.61
CA ALA A 61 6.26 14.97 -2.70
C ALA A 61 7.04 15.40 -3.96
N ALA A 62 8.11 14.67 -4.29
CA ALA A 62 8.97 14.97 -5.44
C ALA A 62 8.31 14.68 -6.79
N TYR A 63 7.61 13.55 -6.87
CA TYR A 63 6.98 13.01 -8.07
C TYR A 63 5.46 12.92 -7.86
N TRP A 64 4.84 14.05 -7.56
CA TRP A 64 3.40 14.15 -7.23
C TRP A 64 2.46 13.71 -8.37
N PHE A 65 3.00 13.57 -9.57
CA PHE A 65 2.32 13.10 -10.79
C PHE A 65 2.51 11.59 -11.06
N CYS A 66 3.35 10.90 -10.28
CA CYS A 66 3.61 9.47 -10.41
C CYS A 66 2.82 8.66 -9.37
N ILE A 67 2.38 7.45 -9.74
CA ILE A 67 1.70 6.55 -8.82
C ILE A 67 2.74 5.82 -7.97
N VAL A 68 2.99 6.34 -6.76
CA VAL A 68 3.96 5.73 -5.84
C VAL A 68 3.36 4.47 -5.19
N PRO A 69 3.99 3.29 -5.30
CA PRO A 69 3.46 2.06 -4.73
C PRO A 69 3.21 2.17 -3.21
N PRO A 70 2.19 1.47 -2.67
CA PRO A 70 1.90 1.50 -1.25
C PRO A 70 2.95 0.71 -0.47
N ILE A 71 3.20 1.17 0.75
CA ILE A 71 3.88 0.39 1.78
C ILE A 71 2.82 -0.26 2.68
N PRO A 72 3.09 -1.41 3.31
CA PRO A 72 2.15 -2.02 4.24
C PRO A 72 1.86 -1.04 5.38
N GLU A 73 0.63 -0.97 5.90
CA GLU A 73 0.27 0.00 6.94
C GLU A 73 1.14 -0.14 8.21
N LYS A 74 1.39 1.00 8.87
CA LYS A 74 2.02 1.09 10.20
C LYS A 74 1.03 0.68 11.30
N GLU A 75 0.37 -0.46 11.15
CA GLU A 75 -0.49 -0.94 12.20
C GLU A 75 0.37 -1.55 13.30
N SER A 76 0.18 -1.07 14.53
CA SER A 76 0.70 -1.74 15.70
C SER A 76 0.05 -3.13 15.76
N VAL A 77 0.79 -4.15 16.22
CA VAL A 77 0.23 -5.49 16.47
C VAL A 77 -1.06 -5.40 17.34
N GLN A 78 -1.17 -4.35 18.17
CA GLN A 78 -2.32 -4.06 19.04
C GLN A 78 -3.55 -3.51 18.32
N ASP A 79 -3.42 -2.72 17.24
CA ASP A 79 -4.58 -2.12 16.54
C ASP A 79 -5.40 -3.16 15.76
N LYS A 80 -4.73 -4.17 15.17
CA LYS A 80 -5.42 -5.32 14.54
C LYS A 80 -6.08 -6.22 15.56
N LEU A 81 -5.48 -6.38 16.74
CA LEU A 81 -6.06 -7.12 17.86
C LEU A 81 -7.38 -6.48 18.35
N GLY A 82 -7.51 -5.15 18.21
CA GLY A 82 -8.69 -4.40 18.62
C GLY A 82 -9.78 -4.18 17.56
N LYS A 83 -9.47 -4.27 16.25
CA LYS A 83 -10.42 -3.90 15.18
C LYS A 83 -10.74 -4.97 14.13
N LEU A 84 -10.08 -6.13 14.12
CA LEU A 84 -10.62 -7.27 13.39
C LEU A 84 -11.61 -8.03 14.29
N PRO A 85 -12.91 -8.09 13.94
CA PRO A 85 -13.75 -9.13 14.50
C PRO A 85 -13.17 -10.46 13.96
N LEU A 86 -12.76 -11.34 14.88
CA LEU A 86 -12.45 -12.75 14.61
C LEU A 86 -11.02 -13.12 14.14
N MET A 87 -9.95 -12.54 14.70
CA MET A 87 -8.59 -13.04 14.43
C MET A 87 -7.76 -13.52 15.64
N VAL A 88 -8.21 -13.36 16.90
CA VAL A 88 -7.38 -13.74 18.09
C VAL A 88 -8.19 -14.35 19.26
N THR A 89 -9.30 -15.04 19.02
CA THR A 89 -10.01 -15.77 20.09
C THR A 89 -10.27 -17.23 19.74
N ALA A 90 -9.19 -17.95 19.46
CA ALA A 90 -9.14 -19.39 19.64
C ALA A 90 -7.84 -19.73 20.38
N GLY A 91 -7.88 -19.62 21.72
CA GLY A 91 -6.75 -19.95 22.61
C GLY A 91 -5.84 -18.76 22.91
N GLY A 92 -6.02 -18.14 24.07
CA GLY A 92 -5.09 -17.12 24.55
C GLY A 92 -3.70 -17.71 24.78
N LYS A 93 -2.73 -17.37 23.92
CA LYS A 93 -1.24 -17.36 24.13
C LYS A 93 -0.40 -17.25 22.84
N ASP A 94 -0.98 -17.02 21.65
CA ASP A 94 -0.22 -17.00 20.38
C ASP A 94 0.33 -15.61 19.96
N THR A 95 0.76 -14.78 20.90
CA THR A 95 1.42 -13.50 20.61
C THR A 95 2.65 -13.60 19.68
N PRO A 96 3.54 -14.63 19.77
CA PRO A 96 4.71 -14.68 18.88
C PRO A 96 4.36 -15.02 17.42
N ARG A 97 3.29 -15.80 17.17
CA ARG A 97 2.88 -16.16 15.80
C ARG A 97 2.28 -14.96 15.08
N ALA A 98 1.48 -14.15 15.77
CA ALA A 98 0.91 -12.93 15.21
C ALA A 98 2.00 -11.91 14.82
N GLU A 99 3.06 -11.79 15.64
CA GLU A 99 4.21 -10.95 15.32
C GLU A 99 4.98 -11.47 14.10
N ALA A 100 5.25 -12.78 14.04
CA ALA A 100 5.92 -13.41 12.90
C ALA A 100 5.13 -13.23 11.58
N ASP A 101 3.82 -13.44 11.61
CA ASP A 101 2.92 -13.22 10.46
C ASP A 101 2.97 -11.77 9.97
N LEU A 102 2.98 -10.81 10.90
CA LEU A 102 3.04 -9.39 10.57
C LEU A 102 4.40 -9.01 9.98
N LEU A 103 5.50 -9.51 10.55
CA LEU A 103 6.85 -9.27 10.03
C LEU A 103 7.02 -9.87 8.63
N GLU A 104 6.48 -11.06 8.39
CA GLU A 104 6.50 -11.70 7.08
C GLU A 104 5.65 -10.94 6.06
N TYR A 105 4.44 -10.52 6.43
CA TYR A 105 3.61 -9.65 5.60
C TYR A 105 4.32 -8.34 5.24
N ARG A 106 4.98 -7.70 6.22
CA ARG A 106 5.77 -6.49 5.98
C ARG A 106 6.93 -6.77 5.03
N ARG A 107 7.70 -7.83 5.25
CA ARG A 107 8.82 -8.22 4.38
C ARG A 107 8.39 -8.43 2.94
N ILE A 108 7.30 -9.17 2.71
CA ILE A 108 6.74 -9.42 1.36
C ILE A 108 6.29 -8.09 0.72
N SER A 109 5.58 -7.26 1.48
CA SER A 109 5.03 -6.00 0.96
C SER A 109 6.13 -4.98 0.65
N LEU A 110 7.14 -4.85 1.51
CA LEU A 110 8.31 -3.98 1.29
C LEU A 110 9.15 -4.46 0.11
N ARG A 111 9.33 -5.78 -0.05
CA ARG A 111 9.95 -6.35 -1.25
C ARG A 111 9.20 -5.96 -2.50
N ARG A 112 7.87 -6.11 -2.51
CA ARG A 112 7.02 -5.75 -3.66
C ARG A 112 7.09 -4.25 -3.94
N PHE A 113 7.07 -3.41 -2.91
CA PHE A 113 7.25 -1.96 -3.02
C PHE A 113 8.55 -1.60 -3.74
N LEU A 114 9.69 -2.12 -3.25
CA LEU A 114 11.00 -1.86 -3.86
C LEU A 114 11.10 -2.43 -5.28
N GLN A 115 10.54 -3.61 -5.54
CA GLN A 115 10.47 -4.17 -6.89
C GLN A 115 9.70 -3.25 -7.82
N ARG A 116 8.51 -2.82 -7.44
CA ARG A 116 7.67 -1.93 -8.26
C ARG A 116 8.35 -0.59 -8.52
N LEU A 117 9.04 -0.02 -7.52
CA LEU A 117 9.87 1.16 -7.73
C LEU A 117 11.02 0.93 -8.71
N ALA A 118 11.76 -0.17 -8.57
CA ALA A 118 12.92 -0.47 -9.42
C ALA A 118 12.55 -0.67 -10.89
N TYR A 119 11.40 -1.31 -11.17
CA TYR A 119 10.89 -1.55 -12.52
C TYR A 119 10.17 -0.33 -13.12
N HIS A 120 9.91 0.71 -12.33
CA HIS A 120 9.21 1.89 -12.78
C HIS A 120 10.10 2.77 -13.68
N PRO A 121 9.63 3.24 -14.86
CA PRO A 121 10.45 3.99 -15.82
C PRO A 121 11.10 5.27 -15.26
N ILE A 122 10.35 6.00 -14.44
CA ILE A 122 10.77 7.25 -13.78
C ILE A 122 11.32 6.99 -12.37
N LEU A 123 10.53 6.39 -11.47
CA LEU A 123 10.91 6.23 -10.05
C LEU A 123 12.15 5.35 -9.87
N GLY A 124 12.36 4.36 -10.75
CA GLY A 124 13.53 3.47 -10.70
C GLY A 124 14.86 4.18 -10.97
N LYS A 125 14.83 5.34 -11.62
CA LYS A 125 16.00 6.20 -11.91
C LYS A 125 16.10 7.39 -10.96
N SER A 126 15.21 7.50 -9.97
CA SER A 126 15.19 8.63 -9.04
C SER A 126 16.46 8.66 -8.18
N GLU A 127 16.98 9.86 -7.94
CA GLU A 127 18.09 10.05 -7.00
C GLU A 127 17.71 9.62 -5.58
N LEU A 128 16.44 9.76 -5.19
CA LEU A 128 15.94 9.35 -3.88
C LEU A 128 16.13 7.85 -3.66
N LEU A 129 15.82 7.03 -4.67
CA LEU A 129 16.01 5.59 -4.59
C LEU A 129 17.50 5.20 -4.57
N GLN A 130 18.35 5.94 -5.28
CA GLN A 130 19.81 5.75 -5.23
C GLN A 130 20.37 6.10 -3.84
N LYS A 131 20.03 7.28 -3.31
CA LYS A 131 20.41 7.73 -1.97
C LYS A 131 19.91 6.78 -0.89
N PHE A 132 18.74 6.17 -1.08
CA PHE A 132 18.21 5.15 -0.17
C PHE A 132 19.11 3.93 -0.03
N THR A 133 19.96 3.61 -1.02
CA THR A 133 20.91 2.48 -0.94
C THR A 133 22.16 2.78 -0.11
N ASN A 134 22.47 4.07 0.13
CA ASN A 134 23.65 4.51 0.88
C ASN A 134 23.23 5.14 2.22
N ASP A 135 23.69 4.58 3.34
CA ASP A 135 23.30 5.00 4.69
C ASP A 135 23.59 6.47 4.99
N ASN A 136 24.73 7.00 4.52
CA ASN A 136 25.13 8.37 4.79
C ASN A 136 24.28 9.36 3.99
N GLU A 137 24.07 9.07 2.70
CA GLU A 137 23.25 9.89 1.81
C GLU A 137 21.77 9.86 2.26
N TRP A 138 21.26 8.70 2.66
CA TRP A 138 19.90 8.56 3.17
C TRP A 138 19.66 9.40 4.43
N ARG A 139 20.62 9.38 5.37
CA ARG A 139 20.55 10.22 6.59
C ARG A 139 20.51 11.70 6.25
N GLN A 140 21.28 12.15 5.26
CA GLN A 140 21.26 13.54 4.82
C GLN A 140 19.92 13.88 4.15
N CYS A 141 19.42 13.01 3.26
CA CYS A 141 18.12 13.16 2.60
C CYS A 141 16.95 13.21 3.60
N THR A 142 17.09 12.54 4.75
CA THR A 142 16.09 12.57 5.83
C THR A 142 16.14 13.89 6.61
N ARG A 143 17.31 14.54 6.70
CA ARG A 143 17.47 15.84 7.37
C ARG A 143 16.98 17.00 6.51
N ASP A 144 17.23 16.92 5.20
CA ASP A 144 16.84 17.94 4.22
C ASP A 144 15.77 17.37 3.27
N PRO A 145 14.49 17.30 3.70
CA PRO A 145 13.43 16.69 2.91
C PRO A 145 13.13 17.53 1.66
N VAL A 146 12.61 16.85 0.63
CA VAL A 146 12.17 17.50 -0.62
C VAL A 146 11.13 18.57 -0.31
N LYS A 147 11.30 19.76 -0.91
CA LYS A 147 10.33 20.85 -0.79
C LYS A 147 9.00 20.43 -1.40
N VAL A 148 7.97 20.38 -0.56
CA VAL A 148 6.62 20.03 -0.98
C VAL A 148 6.04 21.18 -1.82
N PRO A 149 5.46 20.91 -2.99
CA PRO A 149 4.78 21.93 -3.78
C PRO A 149 3.68 22.65 -2.96
N PRO A 150 3.47 23.96 -3.15
CA PRO A 150 2.57 24.76 -2.31
C PRO A 150 1.10 24.29 -2.40
N PHE A 151 0.73 23.61 -3.48
CA PHE A 151 -0.60 23.03 -3.68
C PHE A 151 -0.80 21.68 -2.97
N LEU A 152 0.26 21.06 -2.45
CA LEU A 152 0.21 19.82 -1.65
C LEU A 152 0.41 20.05 -0.16
N ALA A 153 0.78 21.27 0.24
CA ALA A 153 0.95 21.62 1.64
C ALA A 153 -0.38 21.47 2.40
N THR A 154 -0.39 20.59 3.39
CA THR A 154 -1.57 20.20 4.18
C THR A 154 -1.89 21.20 5.29
N SER A 155 -0.93 22.00 5.74
CA SER A 155 -1.13 23.02 6.78
C SER A 155 -1.24 24.44 6.24
N LEU A 156 -2.10 25.26 6.87
CA LEU A 156 -2.24 26.69 6.57
C LEU A 156 -0.92 27.43 6.81
N GLU A 157 -0.13 27.00 7.79
CA GLU A 157 1.20 27.54 8.10
C GLU A 157 2.27 27.19 7.06
N GLU A 158 2.29 25.99 6.46
CA GLU A 158 3.22 25.67 5.37
C GLU A 158 2.86 26.37 4.07
N ARG A 159 1.54 26.55 3.81
CA ARG A 159 1.06 27.40 2.72
C ARG A 159 1.44 28.87 2.94
N ALA A 160 1.37 29.36 4.18
CA ALA A 160 1.81 30.70 4.55
C ALA A 160 3.34 30.86 4.49
N LYS A 161 4.13 29.88 4.95
CA LYS A 161 5.60 29.90 4.86
C LYS A 161 6.10 29.87 3.41
N SER A 162 5.40 29.14 2.54
CA SER A 162 5.65 29.16 1.08
C SER A 162 5.34 30.52 0.44
N TRP A 163 4.45 31.30 1.04
CA TRP A 163 4.18 32.70 0.68
C TRP A 163 5.18 33.69 1.30
N VAL A 164 5.63 33.43 2.52
CA VAL A 164 6.41 34.37 3.36
C VAL A 164 7.90 34.39 3.01
N LEU A 165 8.48 33.30 2.50
CA LEU A 165 9.89 33.29 2.04
C LEU A 165 10.15 34.18 0.82
N SER A 166 9.10 34.68 0.16
CA SER A 166 9.18 35.66 -0.94
C SER A 166 8.86 37.09 -0.52
N ASN A 167 8.43 37.35 0.72
CA ASN A 167 7.92 38.66 1.14
C ASN A 167 8.49 39.09 2.50
N ALA A 168 9.82 39.23 2.59
CA ALA A 168 10.43 40.06 3.63
C ALA A 168 10.34 41.53 3.19
N GLY A 169 9.18 42.14 3.42
CA GLY A 169 8.95 43.56 3.13
C GLY A 169 7.51 43.99 3.39
N SER A 170 7.31 44.66 4.53
CA SER A 170 6.21 45.59 4.81
C SER A 170 4.84 45.05 5.27
N SER A 171 4.69 45.08 6.60
CA SER A 171 3.62 45.74 7.37
C SER A 171 2.11 45.41 7.18
N THR A 172 1.56 44.93 8.32
CA THR A 172 0.34 45.37 9.05
C THR A 172 -1.07 44.88 8.65
N VAL A 173 -1.60 44.07 9.58
CA VAL A 173 -2.90 44.17 10.31
C VAL A 173 -4.19 43.67 9.65
N GLY A 174 -4.89 42.79 10.38
CA GLY A 174 -6.32 42.55 10.24
C GLY A 174 -6.83 41.28 10.93
N ASN A 175 -6.94 41.30 12.25
CA ASN A 175 -7.68 40.28 13.03
C ASN A 175 -9.18 40.33 12.68
N ALA A 176 -9.82 39.18 12.49
CA ALA A 176 -11.25 39.01 12.71
C ALA A 176 -11.51 37.61 13.31
N ALA A 177 -12.15 37.62 14.48
CA ALA A 177 -12.44 36.47 15.31
C ALA A 177 -13.89 35.99 15.15
N ALA A 178 -14.09 34.70 15.48
CA ALA A 178 -15.31 34.07 16.01
C ALA A 178 -16.51 33.96 15.03
N GLN A 179 -17.44 33.00 15.09
CA GLN A 179 -17.82 31.96 16.04
C GLN A 179 -18.92 31.11 15.36
N GLY A 180 -19.16 29.87 15.79
CA GLY A 180 -20.50 29.27 15.62
C GLY A 180 -20.54 27.80 15.26
N ASN A 181 -20.43 26.95 16.28
CA ASN A 181 -20.77 25.54 16.29
C ASN A 181 -22.29 25.36 16.46
N THR A 182 -22.93 24.37 15.82
CA THR A 182 -23.78 23.30 16.44
C THR A 182 -24.56 22.45 15.40
N PRO A 183 -25.04 21.24 15.77
CA PRO A 183 -25.01 20.04 14.91
C PRO A 183 -26.39 19.44 14.57
N GLY A 184 -26.39 18.42 13.69
CA GLY A 184 -27.37 17.32 13.68
C GLY A 184 -28.32 17.25 12.47
N GLY A 185 -28.41 16.07 11.84
CA GLY A 185 -29.49 15.77 10.88
C GLY A 185 -29.16 14.69 9.85
N SER A 186 -29.34 13.42 10.23
CA SER A 186 -29.44 12.29 9.30
C SER A 186 -30.64 12.47 8.36
N ALA A 187 -30.44 12.28 7.05
CA ALA A 187 -31.52 12.02 6.12
C ALA A 187 -31.07 10.96 5.11
N VAL A 188 -31.59 9.75 5.29
CA VAL A 188 -31.56 8.65 4.32
C VAL A 188 -32.57 9.00 3.23
N GLY A 189 -32.09 9.45 2.08
CA GLY A 189 -32.90 9.69 0.89
C GLY A 189 -32.58 8.64 -0.16
N GLY A 190 -33.49 7.68 -0.36
CA GLY A 190 -33.43 6.68 -1.43
C GLY A 190 -33.53 7.35 -2.80
N GLY A 191 -32.38 7.71 -3.36
CA GLY A 191 -32.22 8.00 -4.78
C GLY A 191 -31.86 6.72 -5.50
N THR A 192 -32.68 6.31 -6.46
CA THR A 192 -32.34 5.28 -7.45
C THR A 192 -31.01 5.66 -8.10
N LEU A 193 -29.96 4.91 -7.76
CA LEU A 193 -28.66 5.04 -8.39
C LEU A 193 -28.84 4.68 -9.86
N SER A 194 -28.92 5.69 -10.71
CA SER A 194 -28.74 5.53 -12.15
C SER A 194 -27.35 4.96 -12.36
N ILE A 195 -27.28 3.66 -12.62
CA ILE A 195 -26.05 2.95 -12.96
C ILE A 195 -25.66 3.44 -14.37
N SER A 196 -24.91 4.54 -14.43
CA SER A 196 -24.04 4.78 -15.58
C SER A 196 -23.11 3.56 -15.73
N PRO A 197 -22.77 3.11 -16.95
CA PRO A 197 -22.04 1.86 -17.14
C PRO A 197 -20.75 1.90 -16.32
N SER A 198 -20.68 1.05 -15.29
CA SER A 198 -19.60 1.06 -14.31
C SER A 198 -18.25 0.92 -15.03
N GLY A 199 -17.48 2.01 -15.08
CA GLY A 199 -16.17 2.05 -15.73
C GLY A 199 -16.12 2.61 -17.15
N ALA A 200 -17.20 3.14 -17.73
CA ALA A 200 -17.13 3.81 -19.04
C ALA A 200 -16.14 4.99 -19.03
N ALA A 201 -16.21 5.84 -18.00
CA ALA A 201 -15.25 6.92 -17.79
C ALA A 201 -13.81 6.42 -17.63
N TYR A 202 -13.63 5.30 -16.90
CA TYR A 202 -12.33 4.67 -16.71
C TYR A 202 -11.76 4.16 -18.05
N GLN A 203 -12.58 3.49 -18.88
CA GLN A 203 -12.17 3.03 -20.21
C GLN A 203 -11.88 4.19 -21.18
N PHE A 204 -12.67 5.26 -21.10
CA PHE A 204 -12.43 6.47 -21.86
C PHE A 204 -11.08 7.11 -21.49
N ALA A 205 -10.79 7.22 -20.18
CA ALA A 205 -9.53 7.78 -19.68
C ALA A 205 -8.29 6.99 -20.13
N LEU A 206 -8.40 5.68 -20.36
CA LEU A 206 -7.31 4.86 -20.89
C LEU A 206 -7.04 5.12 -22.38
N THR A 207 -8.08 5.43 -23.17
CA THR A 207 -7.98 5.44 -24.64
C THR A 207 -7.77 6.84 -25.22
N GLN A 208 -8.32 7.89 -24.59
CA GLN A 208 -8.45 9.23 -25.20
C GLN A 208 -7.38 10.20 -24.70
N GLU A 209 -6.65 10.87 -25.59
CA GLU A 209 -5.50 11.73 -25.26
C GLU A 209 -5.85 12.90 -24.34
N THR A 210 -7.02 13.52 -24.55
CA THR A 210 -7.56 14.59 -23.71
C THR A 210 -8.75 14.08 -22.91
N VAL A 211 -8.71 14.24 -21.59
CA VAL A 211 -9.77 13.79 -20.69
C VAL A 211 -10.27 14.99 -19.88
N ASP A 212 -11.57 15.21 -19.88
CA ASP A 212 -12.20 16.30 -19.15
C ASP A 212 -12.22 16.02 -17.63
N ALA A 213 -12.38 17.09 -16.85
CA ALA A 213 -12.38 17.01 -15.39
C ALA A 213 -13.52 16.13 -14.84
N ALA A 214 -14.68 16.06 -15.51
CA ALA A 214 -15.80 15.25 -15.05
C ALA A 214 -15.52 13.75 -15.27
N THR A 215 -14.92 13.38 -16.41
CA THR A 215 -14.46 12.00 -16.65
C THR A 215 -13.38 11.56 -15.67
N TRP A 216 -12.41 12.43 -15.33
CA TRP A 216 -11.43 12.10 -14.29
C TRP A 216 -12.06 11.89 -12.92
N LYS A 217 -13.07 12.70 -12.57
CA LYS A 217 -13.82 12.51 -11.33
C LYS A 217 -14.56 11.16 -11.32
N ALA A 218 -15.29 10.84 -12.39
CA ALA A 218 -15.98 9.55 -12.51
C ALA A 218 -15.00 8.36 -12.52
N THR A 219 -13.79 8.54 -13.06
CA THR A 219 -12.71 7.56 -13.01
C THR A 219 -12.20 7.35 -11.58
N ALA A 220 -12.02 8.43 -10.81
CA ALA A 220 -11.65 8.34 -9.40
C ALA A 220 -12.72 7.62 -8.56
N ASP A 221 -14.00 7.88 -8.83
CA ASP A 221 -15.13 7.20 -8.17
C ASP A 221 -15.15 5.69 -8.51
N TYR A 222 -14.86 5.31 -9.76
CA TYR A 222 -14.69 3.91 -10.15
C TYR A 222 -13.51 3.23 -9.42
N ILE A 223 -12.37 3.92 -9.29
CA ILE A 223 -11.21 3.38 -8.55
C ILE A 223 -11.53 3.21 -7.06
N ALA A 224 -12.32 4.11 -6.47
CA ALA A 224 -12.79 3.96 -5.10
C ALA A 224 -13.71 2.74 -4.93
N ALA A 225 -14.61 2.50 -5.89
CA ALA A 225 -15.43 1.29 -5.90
C ALA A 225 -14.58 0.01 -6.06
N LEU A 226 -13.55 0.06 -6.92
CA LEU A 226 -12.60 -1.03 -7.11
C LEU A 226 -11.79 -1.33 -5.83
N GLU A 227 -11.34 -0.30 -5.12
CA GLU A 227 -10.69 -0.41 -3.82
C GLU A 227 -11.59 -1.12 -2.80
N ALA A 228 -12.87 -0.73 -2.72
CA ALA A 228 -13.85 -1.35 -1.84
C ALA A 228 -14.08 -2.83 -2.17
N ASN A 229 -14.09 -3.18 -3.46
CA ASN A 229 -14.22 -4.57 -3.92
C ASN A 229 -12.99 -5.41 -3.55
N PHE A 230 -11.76 -4.90 -3.79
CA PHE A 230 -10.54 -5.59 -3.38
C PHE A 230 -10.43 -5.74 -1.86
N LYS A 231 -10.84 -4.71 -1.11
CA LYS A 231 -10.89 -4.76 0.36
C LYS A 231 -11.86 -5.84 0.83
N SER A 232 -13.05 -5.91 0.23
CA SER A 232 -14.02 -6.97 0.51
C SER A 232 -13.41 -8.34 0.24
N LEU A 233 -12.93 -8.58 -0.98
CA LEU A 233 -12.34 -9.88 -1.37
C LEU A 233 -11.17 -10.31 -0.47
N ARG A 234 -10.32 -9.35 -0.08
CA ARG A 234 -9.24 -9.61 0.89
C ARG A 234 -9.80 -10.11 2.21
N ASN A 235 -10.81 -9.44 2.77
CA ASN A 235 -11.42 -9.83 4.05
C ASN A 235 -12.07 -11.24 3.97
N TRP A 236 -12.65 -11.60 2.82
CA TRP A 236 -13.16 -12.96 2.58
C TRP A 236 -12.02 -14.01 2.61
N LEU A 237 -10.90 -13.74 1.93
CA LEU A 237 -9.72 -14.63 1.97
C LEU A 237 -9.07 -14.69 3.36
N GLU A 238 -9.00 -13.58 4.09
CA GLU A 238 -8.53 -13.58 5.48
C GLU A 238 -9.40 -14.47 6.37
N THR A 239 -10.72 -14.44 6.16
CA THR A 239 -11.66 -15.33 6.86
C THR A 239 -11.43 -16.80 6.49
N LEU A 240 -11.11 -17.10 5.24
CA LEU A 240 -10.79 -18.45 4.77
C LEU A 240 -9.49 -18.97 5.41
N VAL A 241 -8.42 -18.17 5.38
CA VAL A 241 -7.15 -18.46 6.05
C VAL A 241 -7.36 -18.75 7.54
N TYR A 242 -8.17 -17.92 8.21
CA TYR A 242 -8.52 -18.13 9.62
C TYR A 242 -9.22 -19.48 9.84
N ARG A 243 -10.19 -19.83 8.98
CA ARG A 243 -10.88 -21.12 9.06
C ARG A 243 -9.93 -22.30 8.86
N HIS A 244 -9.01 -22.22 7.89
CA HIS A 244 -8.01 -23.27 7.67
C HIS A 244 -7.07 -23.43 8.86
N ARG A 245 -6.62 -22.33 9.47
CA ARG A 245 -5.81 -22.39 10.72
C ARG A 245 -6.57 -23.01 11.87
N ARG A 246 -7.85 -22.68 12.02
CA ARG A 246 -8.71 -23.28 13.05
C ARG A 246 -8.92 -24.78 12.80
N ASN A 247 -9.10 -25.19 11.55
CA ASN A 247 -9.22 -26.60 11.18
C ASN A 247 -7.91 -27.35 11.46
N ALA A 248 -6.74 -26.77 11.14
CA ALA A 248 -5.44 -27.33 11.48
C ALA A 248 -5.34 -27.60 12.99
N ALA A 249 -5.66 -26.61 13.82
CA ALA A 249 -5.63 -26.77 15.28
C ALA A 249 -6.61 -27.84 15.79
N ALA A 250 -7.84 -27.87 15.25
CA ALA A 250 -8.84 -28.86 15.64
C ALA A 250 -8.41 -30.28 15.27
N VAL A 251 -7.90 -30.50 14.05
CA VAL A 251 -7.41 -31.81 13.61
C VAL A 251 -6.16 -32.22 14.39
N ASN A 252 -5.26 -31.30 14.71
CA ASN A 252 -4.09 -31.60 15.53
C ASN A 252 -4.51 -32.03 16.95
N ASN A 253 -5.47 -31.33 17.56
CA ASN A 253 -6.00 -31.73 18.87
C ASN A 253 -6.67 -33.10 18.82
N PHE A 254 -7.44 -33.38 17.76
CA PHE A 254 -8.02 -34.70 17.50
C PHE A 254 -6.92 -35.78 17.42
N ALA A 255 -5.85 -35.54 16.66
CA ALA A 255 -4.72 -36.45 16.58
C ALA A 255 -4.03 -36.67 17.94
N CYS A 256 -3.82 -35.62 18.73
CA CYS A 256 -3.26 -35.73 20.08
C CYS A 256 -4.12 -36.63 20.98
N SER A 257 -5.45 -36.52 20.92
CA SER A 257 -6.35 -37.41 21.68
C SER A 257 -6.20 -38.88 21.26
N PHE A 258 -6.01 -39.17 19.97
CA PHE A 258 -5.70 -40.54 19.52
C PHE A 258 -4.34 -41.02 20.03
N GLY A 259 -3.35 -40.12 20.14
CA GLY A 259 -2.09 -40.45 20.79
C GLY A 259 -2.25 -40.89 22.24
N LEU A 260 -3.07 -40.16 23.02
CA LEU A 260 -3.37 -40.52 24.40
C LEU A 260 -4.16 -41.83 24.51
N LEU A 261 -5.05 -42.09 23.55
CA LEU A 261 -5.80 -43.35 23.50
C LEU A 261 -4.86 -44.55 23.22
N ALA A 262 -3.91 -44.39 22.30
CA ALA A 262 -2.94 -45.43 22.00
C ALA A 262 -2.06 -45.81 23.21
N GLU A 263 -1.74 -44.86 24.08
CA GLU A 263 -0.97 -45.11 25.31
C GLU A 263 -1.71 -46.04 26.29
N GLY A 264 -3.05 -46.00 26.29
CA GLY A 264 -3.89 -46.83 27.16
C GLY A 264 -4.34 -48.15 26.54
N GLU A 265 -4.08 -48.38 25.25
CA GLU A 265 -4.53 -49.58 24.54
C GLU A 265 -3.55 -50.73 24.77
N GLU A 266 -4.03 -51.93 25.09
CA GLU A 266 -3.19 -53.10 25.35
C GLU A 266 -2.91 -53.91 24.08
N ASP A 267 -3.90 -54.00 23.18
CA ASP A 267 -3.79 -54.72 21.91
C ASP A 267 -2.83 -54.02 20.94
N ALA A 268 -1.82 -54.74 20.46
CA ALA A 268 -0.77 -54.16 19.64
C ALA A 268 -1.25 -53.76 18.24
N GLU A 269 -2.21 -54.49 17.67
CA GLU A 269 -2.75 -54.21 16.32
C GLU A 269 -3.66 -52.98 16.36
N LEU A 270 -4.56 -52.93 17.35
CA LEU A 270 -5.43 -51.80 17.60
C LEU A 270 -4.64 -50.54 17.98
N ARG A 271 -3.63 -50.67 18.86
CA ARG A 271 -2.71 -49.58 19.19
C ARG A 271 -2.05 -49.03 17.93
N GLY A 272 -1.50 -49.90 17.08
CA GLY A 272 -0.84 -49.49 15.83
C GLY A 272 -1.78 -48.73 14.88
N ALA A 273 -3.04 -49.14 14.77
CA ALA A 273 -4.02 -48.44 13.96
C ALA A 273 -4.44 -47.08 14.55
N ILE A 274 -4.61 -46.98 15.88
CA ILE A 274 -4.89 -45.71 16.58
C ILE A 274 -3.72 -44.74 16.38
N GLU A 275 -2.48 -45.23 16.44
CA GLU A 275 -1.28 -44.43 16.12
C GLU A 275 -1.26 -44.01 14.65
N GLY A 276 -1.69 -44.88 13.73
CA GLY A 276 -1.87 -44.54 12.31
C GLY A 276 -2.85 -43.38 12.11
N VAL A 277 -4.00 -43.38 12.81
CA VAL A 277 -4.97 -42.28 12.79
C VAL A 277 -4.39 -41.00 13.38
N ARG A 278 -3.65 -41.09 14.50
CA ARG A 278 -2.91 -39.94 15.09
C ARG A 278 -1.97 -39.33 14.05
N ASP A 279 -1.13 -40.15 13.43
CA ASP A 279 -0.08 -39.65 12.54
C ASP A 279 -0.67 -39.09 11.23
N CYS A 280 -1.71 -39.73 10.69
CA CYS A 280 -2.51 -39.16 9.60
C CYS A 280 -3.12 -37.81 9.99
N GLY A 281 -3.75 -37.71 11.17
CA GLY A 281 -4.34 -36.47 11.66
C GLY A 281 -3.31 -35.33 11.80
N ARG A 282 -2.11 -35.61 12.33
CA ARG A 282 -1.02 -34.62 12.40
C ARG A 282 -0.62 -34.11 11.01
N LYS A 283 -0.47 -35.01 10.03
CA LYS A 283 -0.12 -34.63 8.65
C LYS A 283 -1.24 -33.81 7.99
N VAL A 284 -2.50 -34.19 8.18
CA VAL A 284 -3.66 -33.41 7.71
C VAL A 284 -3.67 -32.00 8.33
N ALA A 285 -3.37 -31.89 9.62
CA ALA A 285 -3.25 -30.58 10.27
C ALA A 285 -2.12 -29.73 9.66
N ASP A 286 -0.98 -30.34 9.34
CA ASP A 286 0.13 -29.67 8.65
C ASP A 286 -0.27 -29.20 7.25
N VAL A 287 -1.02 -30.02 6.49
CA VAL A 287 -1.56 -29.64 5.17
C VAL A 287 -2.45 -28.41 5.28
N TYR A 288 -3.37 -28.36 6.27
CA TYR A 288 -4.20 -27.18 6.52
C TYR A 288 -3.37 -25.95 6.89
N SER A 289 -2.38 -26.09 7.77
CA SER A 289 -1.54 -24.96 8.18
C SER A 289 -0.72 -24.42 7.00
N LYS A 290 -0.11 -25.31 6.20
CA LYS A 290 0.65 -24.91 5.00
C LYS A 290 -0.23 -24.25 3.95
N HIS A 291 -1.46 -24.72 3.75
CA HIS A 291 -2.40 -24.08 2.82
C HIS A 291 -2.72 -22.65 3.27
N ALA A 292 -3.09 -22.49 4.54
CA ALA A 292 -3.39 -21.18 5.12
C ALA A 292 -2.23 -20.19 5.01
N ASP A 293 -1.00 -20.63 5.27
CA ASP A 293 0.19 -19.77 5.18
C ASP A 293 0.50 -19.39 3.72
N ASN A 294 0.28 -20.30 2.77
CA ASN A 294 0.43 -19.99 1.34
C ASN A 294 -0.64 -19.02 0.83
N GLU A 295 -1.91 -19.19 1.20
CA GLU A 295 -2.98 -18.27 0.84
C GLU A 295 -2.74 -16.87 1.41
N SER A 296 -2.33 -16.79 2.68
CA SER A 296 -1.98 -15.53 3.35
C SER A 296 -0.82 -14.81 2.62
N THR A 297 0.28 -15.51 2.38
CA THR A 297 1.49 -14.91 1.79
C THR A 297 1.35 -14.60 0.30
N ARG A 298 0.54 -15.34 -0.46
CA ARG A 298 0.44 -15.21 -1.93
C ARG A 298 -0.80 -14.45 -2.39
N LEU A 299 -1.95 -14.65 -1.75
CA LEU A 299 -3.23 -14.11 -2.21
C LEU A 299 -3.63 -12.88 -1.40
N VAL A 300 -3.72 -13.01 -0.07
CA VAL A 300 -4.07 -11.89 0.82
C VAL A 300 -3.06 -10.76 0.66
N SER A 301 -1.76 -11.06 0.63
CA SER A 301 -0.73 -10.04 0.40
C SER A 301 -0.89 -9.30 -0.93
N THR A 302 -1.33 -9.99 -2.00
CA THR A 302 -1.53 -9.41 -3.34
C THR A 302 -2.73 -8.46 -3.34
N LEU A 303 -3.86 -8.88 -2.76
CA LEU A 303 -5.02 -8.02 -2.63
C LEU A 303 -4.76 -6.81 -1.74
N SER A 304 -4.07 -6.99 -0.61
CA SER A 304 -3.67 -5.88 0.26
C SER A 304 -2.84 -4.84 -0.49
N PHE A 305 -1.92 -5.29 -1.33
CA PHE A 305 -1.14 -4.39 -2.18
C PHE A 305 -2.04 -3.63 -3.17
N TYR A 306 -3.01 -4.29 -3.81
CA TYR A 306 -3.91 -3.61 -4.75
C TYR A 306 -4.92 -2.67 -4.09
N VAL A 307 -5.35 -2.94 -2.85
CA VAL A 307 -6.09 -1.96 -2.04
C VAL A 307 -5.25 -0.69 -1.87
N GLY A 308 -3.99 -0.84 -1.48
CA GLY A 308 -3.07 0.29 -1.34
C GLY A 308 -2.75 0.99 -2.68
N MET A 309 -2.64 0.24 -3.79
CA MET A 309 -2.41 0.82 -5.11
C MET A 309 -3.59 1.68 -5.56
N CYS A 310 -4.83 1.22 -5.36
CA CYS A 310 -6.02 2.03 -5.66
C CYS A 310 -6.02 3.33 -4.85
N ALA A 311 -5.66 3.26 -3.56
CA ALA A 311 -5.50 4.45 -2.71
C ALA A 311 -4.40 5.39 -3.25
N ALA A 312 -3.26 4.86 -3.69
CA ALA A 312 -2.17 5.63 -4.28
C ALA A 312 -2.57 6.31 -5.61
N VAL A 313 -3.35 5.64 -6.47
CA VAL A 313 -3.87 6.26 -7.71
C VAL A 313 -4.78 7.43 -7.35
N ARG A 314 -5.67 7.25 -6.36
CA ARG A 314 -6.56 8.32 -5.89
C ARG A 314 -5.80 9.49 -5.25
N GLU A 315 -4.74 9.21 -4.49
CA GLU A 315 -3.84 10.23 -3.92
C GLU A 315 -3.20 11.05 -5.04
N THR A 316 -2.66 10.38 -6.06
CA THR A 316 -2.05 11.04 -7.24
C THR A 316 -3.08 11.89 -8.00
N MET A 317 -4.29 11.36 -8.23
CA MET A 317 -5.39 12.14 -8.83
C MET A 317 -5.74 13.37 -7.99
N SER A 318 -5.76 13.24 -6.66
CA SER A 318 -6.00 14.36 -5.74
C SER A 318 -4.92 15.44 -5.84
N HIS A 319 -3.66 15.05 -6.00
CA HIS A 319 -2.55 15.98 -6.26
C HIS A 319 -2.74 16.73 -7.57
N MET A 320 -3.09 16.03 -8.66
CA MET A 320 -3.41 16.64 -9.95
C MET A 320 -4.56 17.66 -9.83
N PHE A 321 -5.65 17.29 -9.15
CA PHE A 321 -6.77 18.22 -8.92
C PHE A 321 -6.36 19.44 -8.07
N SER A 322 -5.52 19.24 -7.06
CA SER A 322 -5.02 20.34 -6.22
C SER A 322 -4.13 21.30 -7.00
N ALA A 323 -3.25 20.77 -7.86
CA ALA A 323 -2.42 21.57 -8.76
C ALA A 323 -3.27 22.37 -9.76
N GLN A 324 -4.26 21.74 -10.41
CA GLN A 324 -5.21 22.41 -11.30
C GLN A 324 -5.99 23.51 -10.58
N GLN A 325 -6.45 23.25 -9.35
CA GLN A 325 -7.18 24.24 -8.57
C GLN A 325 -6.30 25.42 -8.16
N TYR A 326 -5.04 25.15 -7.79
CA TYR A 326 -4.06 26.19 -7.48
C TYR A 326 -3.78 27.07 -8.70
N LEU A 327 -3.65 26.48 -9.89
CA LEU A 327 -3.52 27.21 -11.14
C LEU A 327 -4.73 28.12 -11.41
N ARG A 328 -5.96 27.62 -11.23
CA ARG A 328 -7.19 28.45 -11.36
C ARG A 328 -7.19 29.64 -10.40
N ASN A 329 -6.68 29.46 -9.18
CA ASN A 329 -6.57 30.55 -8.21
C ASN A 329 -5.53 31.60 -8.63
N LEU A 330 -4.39 31.17 -9.20
CA LEU A 330 -3.39 32.09 -9.76
C LEU A 330 -3.94 32.88 -10.95
N VAL A 331 -4.70 32.22 -11.85
CA VAL A 331 -5.39 32.89 -12.97
C VAL A 331 -6.32 33.98 -12.45
N LYS A 332 -7.20 33.64 -11.49
CA LYS A 332 -8.13 34.61 -10.89
C LYS A 332 -7.39 35.77 -10.22
N ARG A 333 -6.34 35.48 -9.44
CA ARG A 333 -5.52 36.53 -8.80
C ARG A 333 -4.88 37.47 -9.82
N SER A 334 -4.38 36.94 -10.93
CA SER A 334 -3.84 37.77 -12.02
C SER A 334 -4.92 38.68 -12.62
N GLN A 335 -6.15 38.17 -12.82
CA GLN A 335 -7.27 38.95 -13.35
C GLN A 335 -7.71 40.04 -12.37
N ASP A 336 -7.79 39.73 -11.08
CA ASP A 336 -8.15 40.69 -10.03
C ASP A 336 -7.12 41.82 -9.92
N LEU A 337 -5.82 41.50 -9.96
CA LEU A 337 -4.75 42.50 -9.97
C LEU A 337 -4.80 43.40 -11.21
N GLN A 338 -5.08 42.83 -12.39
CA GLN A 338 -5.27 43.59 -13.63
C GLN A 338 -6.50 44.51 -13.54
N ALA A 339 -7.61 44.03 -12.99
CA ALA A 339 -8.81 44.84 -12.76
C ALA A 339 -8.56 45.98 -11.77
N ASN A 340 -7.79 45.73 -10.71
CA ASN A 340 -7.41 46.77 -9.73
C ASN A 340 -6.52 47.85 -10.36
N MET A 341 -5.60 47.45 -11.26
CA MET A 341 -4.80 48.40 -12.05
C MET A 341 -5.69 49.27 -12.95
N ALA A 342 -6.69 48.67 -13.61
CA ALA A 342 -7.65 49.40 -14.46
C ALA A 342 -8.56 50.37 -13.68
N ARG A 343 -8.80 50.12 -12.39
CA ARG A 343 -9.62 50.97 -11.50
C ARG A 343 -8.90 52.20 -10.95
N GLY A 344 -7.65 52.47 -11.36
CA GLY A 344 -6.99 53.77 -11.16
C GLY A 344 -6.35 54.00 -9.78
N GLN A 345 -6.00 52.97 -9.01
CA GLN A 345 -5.18 53.12 -7.80
C GLN A 345 -3.72 53.47 -8.18
N GLN A 346 -3.46 54.75 -8.45
CA GLN A 346 -2.17 55.26 -8.95
C GLN A 346 -1.01 55.19 -7.94
N SER A 347 -1.28 55.08 -6.64
CA SER A 347 -0.23 55.13 -5.60
C SER A 347 0.67 53.88 -5.54
N ASN A 348 0.23 52.73 -6.07
CA ASN A 348 0.95 51.46 -5.99
C ASN A 348 1.12 50.76 -7.36
N VAL A 349 1.02 51.48 -8.48
CA VAL A 349 1.02 50.88 -9.84
C VAL A 349 2.28 50.05 -10.10
N ALA A 350 3.46 50.54 -9.71
CA ALA A 350 4.71 49.81 -9.87
C ALA A 350 4.73 48.48 -9.08
N GLN A 351 4.21 48.48 -7.85
CA GLN A 351 4.11 47.27 -7.03
C GLN A 351 3.12 46.26 -7.63
N ILE A 352 1.94 46.73 -8.04
CA ILE A 352 0.91 45.88 -8.67
C ILE A 352 1.44 45.27 -9.98
N GLN A 353 2.20 46.04 -10.76
CA GLN A 353 2.81 45.56 -12.00
C GLN A 353 3.87 44.47 -11.73
N SER A 354 4.70 44.65 -10.71
CA SER A 354 5.66 43.63 -10.24
C SER A 354 4.93 42.37 -9.77
N ASP A 355 3.86 42.50 -8.99
CA ASP A 355 3.07 41.37 -8.49
C ASP A 355 2.38 40.61 -9.64
N ILE A 356 1.88 41.32 -10.65
CA ILE A 356 1.30 40.72 -11.86
C ILE A 356 2.35 39.91 -12.62
N GLN A 357 3.56 40.46 -12.81
CA GLN A 357 4.66 39.74 -13.48
C GLN A 357 5.00 38.46 -12.70
N PHE A 358 5.19 38.57 -11.39
CA PHE A 358 5.50 37.43 -10.53
C PHE A 358 4.40 36.35 -10.59
N VAL A 359 3.12 36.73 -10.45
CA VAL A 359 2.00 35.76 -10.52
C VAL A 359 1.91 35.11 -11.90
N ASN A 360 2.15 35.86 -12.99
CA ASN A 360 2.14 35.31 -14.34
C ASN A 360 3.31 34.36 -14.59
N GLU A 361 4.50 34.64 -14.07
CA GLU A 361 5.63 33.71 -14.14
C GLU A 361 5.34 32.42 -13.38
N GLN A 362 4.80 32.52 -12.15
CA GLN A 362 4.40 31.33 -11.38
C GLN A 362 3.31 30.53 -12.10
N ARG A 363 2.34 31.23 -12.71
CA ARG A 363 1.29 30.60 -13.52
C ARG A 363 1.87 29.85 -14.71
N ALA A 364 2.74 30.49 -15.49
CA ALA A 364 3.33 29.89 -16.69
C ALA A 364 4.19 28.66 -16.36
N ARG A 365 4.97 28.72 -15.27
CA ARG A 365 5.74 27.56 -14.77
C ARG A 365 4.83 26.40 -14.41
N LEU A 366 3.79 26.67 -13.61
CA LEU A 366 2.85 25.63 -13.19
C LEU A 366 2.04 25.06 -14.36
N GLU A 367 1.65 25.87 -15.34
CA GLU A 367 0.98 25.41 -16.56
C GLU A 367 1.83 24.41 -17.35
N GLU A 368 3.13 24.68 -17.48
CA GLU A 368 4.07 23.78 -18.14
C GLU A 368 4.26 22.49 -17.34
N ASP A 369 4.53 22.61 -16.04
CA ASP A 369 4.71 21.48 -15.14
C ASP A 369 3.47 20.57 -15.13
N LEU A 370 2.28 21.17 -15.11
CA LEU A 370 1.00 20.46 -15.10
C LEU A 370 0.75 19.74 -16.43
N ARG A 371 1.10 20.35 -17.57
CA ARG A 371 1.01 19.68 -18.88
C ARG A 371 1.92 18.46 -18.95
N SER A 372 3.16 18.57 -18.48
CA SER A 372 4.10 17.45 -18.41
C SER A 372 3.64 16.37 -17.42
N ALA A 373 3.11 16.80 -16.27
CA ALA A 373 2.55 15.92 -15.24
C ALA A 373 1.33 15.13 -15.74
N GLU A 374 0.39 15.77 -16.47
CA GLU A 374 -0.79 15.11 -17.02
C GLU A 374 -0.41 14.03 -18.03
N LYS A 375 0.57 14.31 -18.91
CA LYS A 375 1.11 13.31 -19.83
C LYS A 375 1.72 12.13 -19.09
N THR A 376 2.55 12.40 -18.09
CA THR A 376 3.19 11.35 -17.30
C THR A 376 2.18 10.53 -16.53
N PHE A 377 1.21 11.17 -15.87
CA PHE A 377 0.15 10.52 -15.12
C PHE A 377 -0.69 9.58 -16.00
N ARG A 378 -0.91 9.93 -17.26
CA ARG A 378 -1.58 9.05 -18.23
C ARG A 378 -0.79 7.76 -18.46
N GLU A 379 0.51 7.87 -18.72
CA GLU A 379 1.39 6.72 -18.91
C GLU A 379 1.41 5.83 -17.66
N GLU A 380 1.46 6.45 -16.48
CA GLU A 380 1.35 5.79 -15.17
C GLU A 380 0.02 5.07 -14.98
N PHE A 381 -1.09 5.69 -15.41
CA PHE A 381 -2.41 5.11 -15.30
C PHE A 381 -2.59 3.88 -16.19
N LEU A 382 -2.01 3.90 -17.40
CA LEU A 382 -1.93 2.73 -18.27
C LEU A 382 -1.08 1.62 -17.65
N LEU A 383 0.09 1.96 -17.12
CA LEU A 383 0.97 1.01 -16.44
C LEU A 383 0.29 0.38 -15.23
N PHE A 384 -0.47 1.15 -14.44
CA PHE A 384 -1.30 0.62 -13.36
C PHE A 384 -2.35 -0.36 -13.89
N HIS A 385 -3.05 -0.03 -14.98
CA HIS A 385 -4.07 -0.87 -15.58
C HIS A 385 -3.51 -2.23 -16.02
N GLU A 386 -2.42 -2.21 -16.78
CA GLU A 386 -1.74 -3.41 -17.30
C GLU A 386 -1.21 -4.30 -16.17
N ASN A 387 -0.49 -3.70 -15.21
CA ASN A 387 0.04 -4.42 -14.05
C ASN A 387 -1.08 -5.06 -13.24
N LYS A 388 -2.18 -4.34 -13.01
CA LYS A 388 -3.35 -4.86 -12.30
C LYS A 388 -3.95 -6.06 -13.01
N GLN A 389 -4.11 -6.01 -14.34
CA GLN A 389 -4.63 -7.14 -15.10
C GLN A 389 -3.72 -8.37 -15.01
N TYR A 390 -2.40 -8.17 -15.16
CA TYR A 390 -1.41 -9.23 -15.07
C TYR A 390 -1.43 -9.90 -13.69
N ASP A 391 -1.28 -9.12 -12.62
CA ASP A 391 -1.22 -9.65 -11.26
C ASP A 391 -2.55 -10.29 -10.84
N ALA A 392 -3.70 -9.74 -11.26
CA ALA A 392 -4.99 -10.35 -10.97
C ALA A 392 -5.13 -11.74 -11.62
N LYS A 393 -4.70 -11.87 -12.89
CA LYS A 393 -4.68 -13.15 -13.59
C LYS A 393 -3.74 -14.15 -12.92
N ASP A 394 -2.54 -13.71 -12.57
CA ASP A 394 -1.54 -14.54 -11.88
C ASP A 394 -2.01 -14.96 -10.48
N MET A 395 -2.68 -14.07 -9.75
CA MET A 395 -3.29 -14.37 -8.45
C MET A 395 -4.38 -15.44 -8.57
N LEU A 396 -5.29 -15.34 -9.56
CA LEU A 396 -6.31 -16.36 -9.79
C LEU A 396 -5.70 -17.72 -10.17
N LYS A 397 -4.64 -17.71 -10.99
CA LYS A 397 -3.89 -18.94 -11.31
C LYS A 397 -3.26 -19.54 -10.06
N LYS A 398 -2.60 -18.73 -9.23
CA LYS A 398 -2.02 -19.16 -7.95
C LYS A 398 -3.07 -19.75 -7.03
N PHE A 399 -4.25 -19.12 -6.92
CA PHE A 399 -5.36 -19.66 -6.13
C PHE A 399 -5.76 -21.06 -6.60
N GLY A 400 -6.00 -21.26 -7.90
CA GLY A 400 -6.37 -22.58 -8.43
C GLY A 400 -5.30 -23.64 -8.20
N VAL A 401 -4.02 -23.30 -8.35
CA VAL A 401 -2.90 -24.22 -8.07
C VAL A 401 -2.81 -24.58 -6.59
N LEU A 402 -3.01 -23.61 -5.69
CA LEU A 402 -3.02 -23.86 -4.26
C LEU A 402 -4.15 -24.81 -3.86
N GLU A 403 -5.38 -24.55 -4.31
CA GLU A 403 -6.54 -25.40 -4.04
C GLU A 403 -6.39 -26.83 -4.57
N LEU A 404 -5.81 -26.97 -5.77
CA LEU A 404 -5.51 -28.28 -6.34
C LEU A 404 -4.47 -29.02 -5.48
N SER A 405 -3.36 -28.36 -5.15
CA SER A 405 -2.29 -28.96 -4.34
C SER A 405 -2.75 -29.33 -2.93
N PHE A 406 -3.66 -28.53 -2.35
CA PHE A 406 -4.29 -28.81 -1.08
C PHE A 406 -5.17 -30.07 -1.18
N SER A 407 -6.02 -30.15 -2.19
CA SER A 407 -6.91 -31.30 -2.41
C SER A 407 -6.13 -32.59 -2.67
N GLU A 408 -5.07 -32.53 -3.48
CA GLU A 408 -4.18 -33.67 -3.76
C GLU A 408 -3.46 -34.15 -2.50
N SER A 409 -2.86 -33.23 -1.73
CA SER A 409 -2.16 -33.57 -0.48
C SER A 409 -3.12 -34.16 0.54
N MET A 410 -4.31 -33.57 0.69
CA MET A 410 -5.35 -34.06 1.59
C MET A 410 -5.75 -35.49 1.24
N LYS A 411 -6.00 -35.75 -0.06
CA LYS A 411 -6.35 -37.09 -0.55
C LYS A 411 -5.24 -38.10 -0.26
N GLN A 412 -3.98 -37.76 -0.54
CA GLN A 412 -2.84 -38.65 -0.30
C GLN A 412 -2.72 -39.06 1.16
N GLU A 413 -2.88 -38.12 2.10
CA GLU A 413 -2.79 -38.43 3.53
C GLU A 413 -3.94 -39.33 4.00
N TRP A 414 -5.17 -39.12 3.52
CA TRP A 414 -6.29 -40.02 3.85
C TRP A 414 -6.16 -41.40 3.20
N GLU A 415 -5.70 -41.49 1.95
CA GLU A 415 -5.48 -42.79 1.29
C GLU A 415 -4.37 -43.60 1.96
N ALA A 416 -3.35 -42.93 2.51
CA ALA A 416 -2.29 -43.58 3.28
C ALA A 416 -2.81 -44.24 4.57
N LEU A 417 -3.94 -43.77 5.12
CA LEU A 417 -4.56 -44.35 6.31
C LEU A 417 -5.32 -45.64 6.03
N LEU A 418 -5.93 -45.77 4.85
CA LEU A 418 -6.75 -46.93 4.46
C LEU A 418 -6.09 -48.29 4.73
N PRO A 419 -4.87 -48.58 4.26
CA PRO A 419 -4.25 -49.90 4.46
C PRO A 419 -3.97 -50.21 5.94
N MET A 420 -3.76 -49.19 6.79
CA MET A 420 -3.53 -49.38 8.23
C MET A 420 -4.82 -49.70 9.00
N VAL A 421 -5.97 -49.28 8.48
CA VAL A 421 -7.28 -49.60 9.05
C VAL A 421 -7.79 -50.93 8.51
N ASP A 422 -7.52 -51.24 7.24
CA ASP A 422 -7.92 -52.51 6.62
C ASP A 422 -7.22 -53.75 7.23
N THR A 423 -6.11 -53.56 7.96
CA THR A 423 -5.47 -54.63 8.73
C THR A 423 -6.25 -55.01 9.99
N LEU A 424 -7.14 -54.16 10.50
CA LEU A 424 -7.96 -54.40 11.70
C LEU A 424 -9.19 -55.28 11.44
N LYS A 425 -9.14 -56.22 10.48
CA LYS A 425 -10.31 -57.06 10.17
C LYS A 425 -10.73 -57.86 11.40
N VAL A 426 -11.93 -57.54 11.91
CA VAL A 426 -12.74 -58.29 12.88
C VAL A 426 -13.01 -59.71 12.40
#